data_AF-A0A436FTS3-F1
#
_entry.id   AF-A0A436FTS3-F1
#
_cell.length_a   1.000
_cell.length_b   1.000
_cell.length_c   1.000
_cell.angle_alpha   90.00
_cell.angle_beta   90.00
_cell.angle_gamma   90.00
#
_symmetry.space_group_name_H-M   'P 1'
#
loop_
_entity.id
_entity.type
_entity.pdbx_description
1 polymer ?
#
loop_
_entity_poly.entity_id
_entity_poly.type
_entity_poly.pdbx_seq_one_letter_code
_entity_poly.pdbx_strand_id
1 'polypeptide(L)'
;MFERHIVDWDDAYANGANIAGSDRWPAAWVEPAQAFRDALSAQGRARLDITYGDGRRNRLDLFLPSATPKGLVVFIHGGYWKAFDKSFWSHLANRAGSSGFSV
;
A
#
# COMPACT_ATOMS: atom_id res chain seq x y z
N MET A 1 -21.54 5.38 -34.14
CA MET A 1 -20.52 4.74 -33.29
C MET A 1 -19.49 5.82 -32.96
N PHE A 2 -19.22 6.09 -31.69
CA PHE A 2 -18.17 7.06 -31.34
C PHE A 2 -16.85 6.31 -31.24
N GLU A 3 -15.92 6.58 -32.17
CA GLU A 3 -14.53 6.16 -32.03
C GLU A 3 -13.84 7.08 -31.02
N ARG A 4 -13.23 6.50 -29.98
CA ARG A 4 -12.33 7.22 -29.08
C ARG A 4 -10.92 7.02 -29.57
N HIS A 5 -10.35 8.07 -30.13
CA HIS A 5 -8.96 8.09 -30.57
C HIS A 5 -8.09 8.77 -29.51
N ILE A 6 -7.03 8.10 -29.06
CA ILE A 6 -6.05 8.67 -28.15
C ILE A 6 -5.06 9.49 -28.97
N VAL A 7 -5.03 10.79 -28.72
CA VAL A 7 -4.15 11.75 -29.44
C VAL A 7 -2.88 12.09 -28.65
N ASP A 8 -2.90 11.86 -27.34
CA ASP A 8 -1.78 12.07 -26.43
C ASP A 8 -1.68 10.89 -25.47
N TRP A 9 -0.61 10.12 -25.58
CA TRP A 9 -0.39 8.94 -24.75
C TRP A 9 0.22 9.28 -23.38
N ASP A 10 0.89 10.42 -23.25
CA ASP A 10 1.40 10.87 -21.95
C ASP A 10 0.23 11.28 -21.06
N ASP A 11 -0.71 12.05 -21.59
CA ASP A 11 -1.94 12.41 -20.87
C ASP A 11 -2.82 11.20 -20.58
N ALA A 12 -2.98 10.27 -21.54
CA ALA A 12 -3.79 9.07 -21.35
C ALA A 12 -3.33 8.19 -20.18
N TYR A 13 -2.04 8.20 -19.83
CA TYR A 13 -1.48 7.48 -18.68
C TYR A 13 -1.24 8.37 -17.44
N ALA A 14 -1.52 9.67 -17.54
CA ALA A 14 -1.38 10.61 -16.43
C ALA A 14 -2.57 10.53 -15.46
N ASN A 15 -2.66 9.42 -14.70
CA ASN A 15 -3.72 9.19 -13.70
C ASN A 15 -3.90 10.38 -12.73
N GLY A 16 -2.80 11.00 -12.30
CA GLY A 16 -2.85 12.16 -11.40
C GLY A 16 -3.51 13.38 -12.04
N ALA A 17 -3.14 13.73 -13.28
CA ALA A 17 -3.74 14.86 -13.98
C ALA A 17 -5.24 14.66 -14.22
N ASN A 18 -5.67 13.41 -14.38
CA ASN A 18 -7.04 13.02 -14.70
C ASN A 18 -7.93 12.74 -13.46
N ILE A 19 -7.41 12.97 -12.24
CA ILE A 19 -8.19 12.89 -11.00
C ILE A 19 -8.12 14.25 -10.30
N ALA A 20 -9.27 14.90 -10.13
CA ALA A 20 -9.33 16.21 -9.49
C ALA A 20 -8.75 16.19 -8.06
N GLY A 21 -7.73 17.02 -7.82
CA GLY A 21 -7.03 17.13 -6.53
C GLY A 21 -6.27 15.86 -6.14
N SER A 22 -5.72 15.12 -7.11
CA SER A 22 -4.98 13.87 -6.87
C SER A 22 -3.64 14.05 -6.15
N ASP A 23 -3.05 15.23 -6.27
CA ASP A 23 -1.77 15.65 -5.69
C ASP A 23 -1.76 15.53 -4.16
N ARG A 24 -2.93 15.64 -3.51
CA ARG A 24 -3.05 15.47 -2.06
C ARG A 24 -2.86 14.03 -1.58
N TRP A 25 -3.11 13.04 -2.43
CA TRP A 25 -3.26 11.66 -1.98
C TRP A 25 -1.99 11.05 -1.38
N PRO A 26 -0.79 11.19 -1.99
CA PRO A 26 0.43 10.68 -1.40
C PRO A 26 0.66 11.15 0.04
N ALA A 27 0.46 12.46 0.30
CA ALA A 27 0.60 13.02 1.64
C ALA A 27 -0.48 12.50 2.60
N ALA A 28 -1.72 12.37 2.11
CA ALA A 28 -2.85 11.86 2.90
C ALA A 28 -2.70 10.39 3.32
N TRP A 29 -1.85 9.60 2.67
CA TRP A 29 -1.67 8.17 2.99
C TRP A 29 -0.60 7.89 4.04
N VAL A 30 0.38 8.80 4.22
CA VAL A 30 1.53 8.58 5.10
C VAL A 30 1.13 8.48 6.57
N GLU A 31 0.36 9.46 7.06
CA GLU A 31 -0.03 9.52 8.48
C GLU A 31 -0.88 8.30 8.88
N PRO A 32 -1.94 7.92 8.15
CA PRO A 32 -2.73 6.75 8.50
C PRO A 32 -1.91 5.46 8.49
N ALA A 33 -0.98 5.31 7.54
CA ALA A 33 -0.12 4.14 7.46
C ALA A 33 0.86 4.07 8.65
N GLN A 34 1.42 5.22 9.07
CA GLN A 34 2.27 5.30 10.25
C GLN A 34 1.50 4.98 11.53
N ALA A 35 0.34 5.62 11.73
CA ALA A 35 -0.52 5.37 12.88
C ALA A 35 -0.93 3.89 12.99
N PHE A 36 -1.22 3.24 11.86
CA PHE A 36 -1.52 1.81 11.83
C PHE A 36 -0.32 0.94 12.24
N ARG A 37 0.89 1.23 11.75
CA ARG A 37 2.11 0.52 12.14
C ARG A 37 2.40 0.69 13.62
N ASP A 38 2.25 1.90 14.16
CA ASP A 38 2.50 2.19 15.57
C ASP A 38 1.52 1.46 16.47
N ALA A 39 0.22 1.49 16.12
CA ALA A 39 -0.83 0.81 16.85
C ALA A 39 -0.61 -0.72 16.92
N LEU A 40 -0.22 -1.35 15.81
CA LEU A 40 0.05 -2.80 15.80
C LEU A 40 1.40 -3.15 16.44
N SER A 41 2.42 -2.30 16.29
CA SER A 41 3.71 -2.48 16.97
C SER A 41 3.55 -2.45 18.48
N ALA A 42 2.77 -1.50 19.01
CA ALA A 42 2.44 -1.42 20.44
C ALA A 42 1.72 -2.67 20.98
N GLN A 43 1.10 -3.46 20.11
CA GLN A 43 0.42 -4.70 20.45
C GLN A 43 1.26 -5.95 20.14
N GLY A 44 2.51 -5.80 19.69
CA GLY A 44 3.35 -6.91 19.26
C GLY A 44 2.85 -7.63 18.00
N ARG A 45 1.98 -6.98 17.21
CA ARG A 45 1.32 -7.55 16.02
C ARG A 45 1.86 -7.00 14.71
N ALA A 46 2.93 -6.21 14.72
CA ALA A 46 3.63 -5.78 13.52
C ALA A 46 5.06 -6.33 13.52
N ARG A 47 5.47 -6.93 12.40
CA ARG A 47 6.86 -7.31 12.13
C ARG A 47 7.31 -6.51 10.91
N LEU A 48 8.07 -5.45 11.16
CA LEU A 48 8.46 -4.48 10.14
C LEU A 48 9.82 -4.84 9.52
N ASP A 49 10.03 -4.42 8.28
CA ASP A 49 11.30 -4.50 7.56
C ASP A 49 11.93 -5.90 7.46
N ILE A 50 11.08 -6.92 7.32
CA ILE A 50 11.53 -8.29 7.05
C ILE A 50 12.24 -8.32 5.69
N THR A 51 13.47 -8.83 5.67
CA THR A 51 14.28 -8.97 4.45
C THR A 51 13.87 -10.20 3.67
N TYR A 52 13.64 -10.06 2.36
CA TYR A 52 13.36 -11.18 1.44
C TYR A 52 14.37 -11.32 0.29
N GLY A 53 15.41 -10.49 0.27
CA GLY A 53 16.53 -10.58 -0.66
C GLY A 53 17.54 -9.46 -0.45
N ASP A 54 18.60 -9.45 -1.24
CA ASP A 54 19.79 -8.63 -0.97
C ASP A 54 19.60 -7.13 -1.27
N GLY A 55 18.60 -6.79 -2.10
CA GLY A 55 18.29 -5.40 -2.43
C GLY A 55 17.86 -4.59 -1.20
N ARG A 56 18.30 -3.32 -1.13
CA ARG A 56 17.91 -2.39 -0.04
C ARG A 56 16.39 -2.26 0.13
N ARG A 57 15.64 -2.37 -0.97
CA ARG A 57 14.16 -2.27 -1.00
C ARG A 57 13.47 -3.63 -0.95
N ASN A 58 14.21 -4.74 -0.81
CA ASN A 58 13.65 -6.07 -0.65
C ASN A 58 13.23 -6.27 0.81
N ARG A 59 12.24 -5.47 1.21
CA ARG A 59 11.68 -5.39 2.57
C ARG A 59 10.17 -5.52 2.50
N LEU A 60 9.59 -6.26 3.43
CA LEU A 60 8.15 -6.33 3.64
C LEU A 60 7.81 -6.07 5.11
N ASP A 61 6.59 -5.61 5.35
CA ASP A 61 5.99 -5.58 6.68
C ASP A 61 4.94 -6.69 6.76
N LEU A 62 4.87 -7.37 7.91
CA LEU A 62 3.87 -8.40 8.19
C LEU A 62 3.04 -7.99 9.40
N PHE A 63 1.74 -7.86 9.20
CA PHE A 63 0.76 -7.49 10.20
C PHE A 63 -0.07 -8.71 10.60
N LEU A 64 -0.16 -8.96 11.91
CA LEU A 64 -0.83 -10.14 12.46
C LEU A 64 -2.24 -9.78 13.01
N PRO A 65 -3.25 -10.64 12.78
CA PRO A 65 -4.52 -10.54 13.48
C PRO A 65 -4.35 -10.84 14.98
N SER A 66 -5.39 -10.59 15.78
CA SER A 66 -5.36 -10.83 17.23
C SER A 66 -5.39 -12.31 17.62
N ALA A 67 -5.79 -13.19 16.69
CA ALA A 67 -5.85 -14.64 16.86
C ALA A 67 -4.99 -15.34 15.80
N THR A 68 -4.99 -16.68 15.80
CA THR A 68 -4.32 -17.47 14.75
C THR A 68 -4.77 -17.02 13.36
N PRO A 69 -3.84 -16.66 12.45
CA PRO A 69 -4.20 -16.26 11.09
C PRO A 69 -4.98 -17.35 10.35
N LYS A 70 -6.09 -16.96 9.71
CA LYS A 70 -6.88 -17.83 8.81
C LYS A 70 -6.19 -18.06 7.47
N GLY A 71 -5.24 -17.20 7.13
CA GLY A 71 -4.50 -17.19 5.88
C GLY A 71 -3.69 -15.89 5.74
N LEU A 72 -3.07 -15.73 4.58
CA LEU A 72 -2.24 -14.57 4.23
C LEU A 72 -2.85 -13.81 3.05
N VAL A 73 -2.94 -12.49 3.18
CA VAL A 73 -3.20 -11.57 2.07
C VAL A 73 -1.91 -10.84 1.75
N VAL A 74 -1.44 -10.87 0.50
CA VAL A 74 -0.25 -10.11 0.09
C VAL A 74 -0.70 -8.87 -0.66
N PHE A 75 -0.34 -7.69 -0.15
CA PHE A 75 -0.58 -6.41 -0.83
C PHE A 75 0.69 -5.92 -1.53
N ILE A 76 0.59 -5.66 -2.84
CA ILE A 76 1.68 -5.12 -3.66
C ILE A 76 1.27 -3.74 -4.15
N HIS A 77 2.07 -2.72 -3.83
CA HIS A 77 1.74 -1.33 -4.14
C HIS A 77 1.98 -0.95 -5.61
N GLY A 78 1.26 0.07 -6.06
CA GLY A 78 1.45 0.69 -7.37
C GLY A 78 2.53 1.78 -7.38
N GLY A 79 2.48 2.67 -8.36
CA GLY A 79 3.46 3.77 -8.52
C GLY A 79 4.33 3.65 -9.77
N TYR A 80 3.81 3.04 -10.84
CA TYR A 80 4.50 2.93 -12.14
C TYR A 80 5.92 2.36 -12.07
N TRP A 81 6.18 1.47 -11.10
CA TRP A 81 7.50 0.90 -10.81
C TRP A 81 8.62 1.94 -10.57
N LYS A 82 8.26 3.21 -10.38
CA LYS A 82 9.19 4.34 -10.25
C LYS A 82 9.05 5.09 -8.93
N ALA A 83 7.92 4.94 -8.24
CA ALA A 83 7.57 5.74 -7.08
C ALA A 83 7.00 4.91 -5.92
N PHE A 84 7.00 5.55 -4.74
CA PHE A 84 6.52 5.04 -3.45
C PHE A 84 7.31 3.87 -2.86
N ASP A 85 6.97 3.50 -1.63
CA ASP A 85 7.41 2.29 -0.95
C ASP A 85 6.31 1.79 0.00
N LYS A 86 6.54 0.69 0.72
CA LYS A 86 5.56 0.04 1.61
C LYS A 86 4.97 0.98 2.69
N SER A 87 5.67 2.06 3.06
CA SER A 87 5.29 2.92 4.18
C SER A 87 4.02 3.75 3.94
N PHE A 88 3.56 3.88 2.69
CA PHE A 88 2.34 4.62 2.34
C PHE A 88 1.06 3.80 2.53
N TRP A 89 1.15 2.47 2.64
CA TRP A 89 0.00 1.60 2.36
C TRP A 89 -0.46 0.77 3.56
N SER A 90 0.26 0.80 4.69
CA SER A 90 0.06 -0.13 5.80
C SER A 90 -1.38 -0.13 6.33
N HIS A 91 -2.05 1.03 6.38
CA HIS A 91 -3.43 1.14 6.87
C HIS A 91 -4.45 0.34 6.05
N LEU A 92 -4.14 0.00 4.78
CA LEU A 92 -5.00 -0.81 3.92
C LEU A 92 -5.11 -2.26 4.41
N ALA A 93 -4.18 -2.73 5.24
CA ALA A 93 -4.22 -4.05 5.86
C ALA A 93 -5.35 -4.20 6.89
N ASN A 94 -5.90 -3.10 7.41
CA ASN A 94 -6.80 -3.12 8.57
C ASN A 94 -8.00 -4.05 8.38
N ARG A 95 -8.69 -3.98 7.24
CA ARG A 95 -9.92 -4.77 7.02
C ARG A 95 -9.65 -6.28 6.96
N ALA A 96 -8.57 -6.68 6.27
CA ALA A 96 -8.17 -8.08 6.20
C ALA A 96 -7.69 -8.59 7.58
N GLY A 97 -6.92 -7.77 8.30
CA GLY A 97 -6.50 -8.01 9.68
C GLY A 97 -7.68 -8.24 10.63
N SER A 98 -8.68 -7.35 10.63
CA SER A 98 -9.90 -7.49 11.44
C SER A 98 -10.72 -8.72 11.06
N SER A 99 -10.57 -9.23 9.83
CA SER A 99 -11.25 -10.44 9.36
C SER A 99 -10.50 -11.73 9.75
N GLY A 100 -9.32 -11.61 10.36
CA GLY A 100 -8.51 -12.72 10.85
C GLY A 100 -7.40 -13.17 9.90
N PHE A 101 -7.03 -12.37 8.89
CA PHE A 101 -5.91 -12.67 8.01
C PHE A 101 -4.65 -11.94 8.47
N SER A 102 -3.49 -12.55 8.27
CA SER A 102 -2.25 -11.77 8.25
C SER A 102 -2.13 -11.05 6.91
N VAL A 103 -1.51 -9.87 6.93
CA VAL A 103 -1.31 -9.04 5.74
C VAL A 103 0.14 -8.62 5.65
#